data_AF-A0A5C1DXL9-F1
#
_entry.id   AF-A0A5C1DXL9-F1
#
_cell.length_a   1.000
_cell.length_b   1.000
_cell.length_c   1.000
_cell.angle_alpha   90.00
_cell.angle_beta   90.00
_cell.angle_gamma   90.00
#
_symmetry.space_group_name_H-M   'P 1'
#
loop_
_entity.id
_entity.type
_entity.pdbx_description
1 polymer ?
#
loop_
_entity_poly.entity_id
_entity_poly.type
_entity_poly.pdbx_seq_one_letter_code
_entity_poly.pdbx_strand_id
1 'polypeptide(L)'
;MKFTRVLRQAEEVLVKAAEGYPTGLAGLYQHPNPRPALISLYNYTLNYLQKNFPEHSVYRQSVEAMTKSRLKIVEENEIKEVIENKIGGGLIEEIVVQANDELALAKDLSSLKAWEELEEKPLDDQWVYFGKKINE
;
A
#
# COMPACT_ATOMS: atom_id res chain seq x y z
N MET A 1 26.98 -37.58 -2.34
CA MET A 1 26.54 -36.50 -1.46
C MET A 1 26.47 -35.21 -2.26
N LYS A 2 25.26 -34.70 -2.57
CA LYS A 2 25.09 -33.42 -3.26
C LYS A 2 23.95 -32.64 -2.61
N PHE A 3 24.38 -31.66 -1.82
CA PHE A 3 23.75 -30.41 -1.39
C PHE A 3 22.24 -30.26 -1.63
N THR A 4 21.49 -30.31 -0.54
CA THR A 4 20.17 -29.66 -0.42
C THR A 4 20.35 -28.15 -0.54
N ARG A 5 19.88 -27.53 -1.62
CA ARG A 5 19.61 -26.09 -1.63
C ARG A 5 18.34 -25.88 -0.82
N VAL A 6 18.48 -25.25 0.34
CA VAL A 6 17.36 -24.70 1.09
C VAL A 6 16.68 -23.69 0.18
N LEU A 7 15.43 -23.97 -0.22
CA LEU A 7 14.57 -22.99 -0.87
C LEU A 7 14.41 -21.84 0.12
N ARG A 8 15.14 -20.75 -0.11
CA ARG A 8 14.82 -19.46 0.51
C ARG A 8 13.49 -19.04 -0.10
N GLN A 9 12.42 -19.42 0.57
CA GLN A 9 11.05 -19.13 0.18
C GLN A 9 10.88 -17.61 0.25
N ALA A 10 11.13 -16.92 -0.86
CA ALA A 10 10.53 -15.61 -1.09
C ALA A 10 9.03 -15.90 -1.18
N GLU A 11 8.26 -15.43 -0.21
CA GLU A 11 6.81 -15.53 -0.24
C GLU A 11 6.31 -14.53 -1.30
N GLU A 12 6.38 -14.94 -2.57
CA GLU A 12 5.86 -14.15 -3.67
C GLU A 12 4.34 -14.12 -3.55
N VAL A 13 3.81 -12.93 -3.24
CA VAL A 13 2.36 -12.70 -3.19
C VAL A 13 1.89 -12.41 -4.60
N LEU A 14 0.90 -13.17 -5.07
CA LEU A 14 0.20 -12.87 -6.32
C LEU A 14 -0.59 -11.57 -6.14
N VAL A 15 -0.23 -10.53 -6.90
CA VAL A 15 -0.92 -9.23 -6.85
C VAL A 15 -1.97 -9.14 -7.96
N LYS A 16 -1.61 -9.59 -9.16
CA LYS A 16 -2.46 -9.49 -10.35
C LYS A 16 -2.37 -10.77 -11.16
N ALA A 17 -3.52 -11.40 -11.40
CA ALA A 17 -3.62 -12.57 -12.27
C ALA A 17 -3.41 -12.13 -13.73
N ALA A 18 -2.63 -12.91 -14.50
CA ALA A 18 -2.38 -12.66 -15.91
C ALA A 18 -3.53 -13.15 -16.82
N GLU A 19 -4.26 -14.15 -16.35
CA GLU A 19 -5.36 -14.81 -17.04
C GLU A 19 -6.43 -15.24 -16.03
N GLY A 20 -7.67 -15.42 -16.49
CA GLY A 20 -8.77 -15.88 -15.65
C GLY A 20 -10.11 -15.30 -16.08
N TYR A 21 -11.08 -15.37 -15.17
CA TYR A 21 -12.40 -14.77 -15.38
C TYR A 21 -12.29 -13.23 -15.30
N PRO A 22 -12.84 -12.50 -16.29
CA PRO A 22 -12.79 -11.04 -16.27
C PRO A 22 -13.69 -10.48 -15.15
N THR A 23 -13.20 -9.49 -14.41
CA THR A 23 -13.97 -8.82 -13.34
C THR A 23 -14.88 -7.71 -13.85
N GLY A 24 -14.85 -7.43 -15.16
CA GLY A 24 -15.51 -6.28 -15.79
C GLY A 24 -14.58 -5.07 -15.99
N LEU A 25 -13.37 -5.11 -15.42
CA LEU A 25 -12.32 -4.11 -15.65
C LEU A 25 -11.25 -4.67 -16.60
N ALA A 26 -10.82 -3.85 -17.56
CA ALA A 26 -9.86 -4.29 -18.57
C ALA A 26 -8.50 -4.61 -17.94
N GLY A 27 -8.02 -5.82 -18.18
CA GLY A 27 -6.76 -6.29 -17.64
C GLY A 27 -6.78 -6.60 -16.15
N LEU A 28 -7.93 -6.66 -15.49
CA LEU A 28 -8.06 -7.18 -14.12
C LEU A 28 -8.87 -8.48 -14.14
N TYR A 29 -8.24 -9.57 -13.70
CA TYR A 29 -8.84 -10.89 -13.66
C TYR A 29 -9.08 -11.32 -12.22
N GLN A 30 -10.06 -12.21 -12.04
CA GLN A 30 -10.45 -12.71 -10.73
C GLN A 30 -9.26 -13.33 -10.01
N HIS A 31 -9.03 -12.92 -8.77
CA HIS A 31 -7.94 -13.45 -7.97
C HIS A 31 -8.35 -14.78 -7.33
N PRO A 32 -7.52 -15.86 -7.40
CA PRO A 32 -7.90 -17.18 -6.90
C PRO A 32 -8.08 -17.22 -5.37
N ASN A 33 -7.24 -16.49 -4.63
CA ASN A 33 -7.32 -16.43 -3.16
C ASN A 33 -6.88 -15.06 -2.60
N PRO A 34 -7.74 -14.03 -2.67
CA PRO A 34 -7.35 -12.64 -2.39
C PRO A 34 -7.13 -12.34 -0.90
N ARG A 35 -7.83 -13.03 0.00
CA ARG A 35 -7.79 -12.74 1.44
C ARG A 35 -6.40 -13.01 2.06
N PRO A 36 -5.75 -14.16 1.85
CA PRO A 36 -4.38 -14.38 2.33
C PRO A 36 -3.38 -13.41 1.69
N ALA A 37 -3.53 -13.10 0.40
CA ALA A 37 -2.66 -12.13 -0.28
C ALA A 37 -2.72 -10.75 0.39
N LEU A 38 -3.93 -10.26 0.71
CA LEU A 38 -4.13 -9.01 1.44
C LEU A 38 -3.51 -9.03 2.84
N ILE A 39 -3.74 -10.11 3.61
CA ILE A 39 -3.20 -10.25 4.97
C ILE A 39 -1.67 -10.21 4.92
N SER A 40 -1.06 -10.96 4.01
CA SER A 40 0.40 -10.96 3.83
C SER A 40 0.90 -9.57 3.46
N LEU A 41 0.30 -8.90 2.46
CA LEU A 41 0.69 -7.56 2.03
C LEU A 41 0.60 -6.53 3.17
N TYR A 42 -0.52 -6.50 3.90
CA TYR A 42 -0.70 -5.57 5.02
C TYR A 42 0.30 -5.83 6.15
N ASN A 43 0.56 -7.10 6.50
CA ASN A 43 1.58 -7.44 7.48
C ASN A 43 2.98 -7.03 7.00
N TYR A 44 3.30 -7.21 5.72
CA TYR A 44 4.55 -6.74 5.14
C TYR A 44 4.67 -5.21 5.22
N THR A 45 3.63 -4.47 4.88
CA THR A 45 3.60 -3.00 4.96
C THR A 45 3.79 -2.52 6.39
N LEU A 46 3.05 -3.07 7.36
CA LEU A 46 3.21 -2.71 8.78
C LEU A 46 4.63 -2.98 9.30
N ASN A 47 5.20 -4.15 8.97
CA ASN A 47 6.57 -4.48 9.34
C ASN A 47 7.59 -3.55 8.68
N TYR A 48 7.36 -3.15 7.44
CA TYR A 48 8.24 -2.24 6.71
C TYR A 48 8.20 -0.82 7.30
N LEU A 49 7.00 -0.32 7.60
CA LEU A 49 6.80 0.99 8.22
C LEU A 49 7.46 1.08 9.60
N GLN A 50 7.29 0.06 10.45
CA GLN A 50 7.90 0.01 11.78
C GLN A 50 9.44 0.04 11.74
N LYS A 51 10.05 -0.53 10.70
CA LYS A 51 11.52 -0.61 10.58
C LYS A 51 12.15 0.64 9.99
N ASN A 52 11.51 1.26 9.00
CA ASN A 52 12.15 2.30 8.19
C ASN A 52 11.64 3.72 8.45
N PHE A 53 10.49 3.88 9.10
CA PHE A 53 9.87 5.20 9.31
C PHE A 53 9.88 5.60 10.80
N PRO A 54 10.16 6.86 11.14
CA PRO A 54 10.00 7.36 12.51
C PRO A 54 8.54 7.43 12.98
N GLU A 55 8.29 7.32 14.29
CA GLU A 55 6.93 7.35 14.88
C GLU A 55 6.21 8.70 14.70
N HIS A 56 6.96 9.80 14.63
CA HIS A 56 6.40 11.14 14.42
C HIS A 56 6.02 11.42 12.96
N SER A 57 6.40 10.56 12.02
CA SER A 57 6.05 10.73 10.61
C SER A 57 4.53 10.61 10.44
N VAL A 58 3.92 11.68 9.91
CA VAL A 58 2.46 11.71 9.63
C VAL A 58 2.07 10.61 8.64
N TYR A 59 2.92 10.36 7.64
CA TYR A 59 2.73 9.27 6.68
C TYR A 59 2.68 7.89 7.38
N ARG A 60 3.62 7.61 8.29
CA ARG A 60 3.60 6.36 9.05
C ARG A 60 2.29 6.21 9.85
N GLN A 61 1.87 7.26 10.56
CA GLN A 61 0.68 7.22 11.39
C GLN A 61 -0.59 6.98 10.57
N SER A 62 -0.75 7.66 9.43
CA SER A 62 -1.92 7.53 8.57
C SER A 62 -2.00 6.14 7.93
N VAL A 63 -0.88 5.65 7.37
CA VAL A 63 -0.85 4.35 6.70
C VAL A 63 -0.98 3.21 7.71
N GLU A 64 -0.37 3.31 8.90
CA GLU A 64 -0.59 2.30 9.95
C GLU A 64 -2.06 2.24 10.39
N ALA A 65 -2.71 3.38 10.61
CA ALA A 65 -4.12 3.41 11.00
C ALA A 65 -5.02 2.82 9.91
N MET A 66 -4.80 3.21 8.65
CA MET A 66 -5.54 2.69 7.51
C MET A 66 -5.33 1.18 7.35
N THR A 67 -4.07 0.72 7.37
CA THR A 67 -3.70 -0.69 7.17
C THR A 67 -4.24 -1.57 8.29
N LYS A 68 -4.15 -1.14 9.56
CA LYS A 68 -4.72 -1.88 10.70
C LYS A 68 -6.24 -1.99 10.61
N SER A 69 -6.92 -0.91 10.20
CA SER A 69 -8.37 -0.92 9.99
C SER A 69 -8.79 -1.91 8.89
N ARG A 70 -8.11 -1.86 7.73
CA ARG A 70 -8.36 -2.78 6.62
C ARG A 70 -8.03 -4.22 6.97
N LEU A 71 -6.90 -4.46 7.65
CA LEU A 71 -6.49 -5.80 8.10
C LEU A 71 -7.56 -6.41 9.01
N LYS A 72 -8.05 -5.66 10.00
CA LYS A 72 -9.13 -6.10 10.89
C LYS A 72 -10.39 -6.51 10.12
N ILE A 73 -10.79 -5.72 9.12
CA ILE A 73 -11.95 -6.04 8.26
C ILE A 73 -11.72 -7.35 7.49
N VAL A 74 -10.52 -7.55 6.94
CA VAL A 74 -10.18 -8.76 6.16
C VAL A 74 -10.06 -10.01 7.03
N GLU A 75 -9.64 -9.86 8.29
CA GLU A 75 -9.58 -10.96 9.25
C GLU A 75 -10.97 -11.38 9.73
N GLU A 76 -11.83 -10.41 10.07
CA GLU A 76 -13.18 -10.65 10.60
C GLU A 76 -14.17 -11.22 9.58
N ASN A 77 -13.95 -11.00 8.29
CA ASN A 77 -14.92 -11.34 7.24
C ASN A 77 -14.30 -12.32 6.23
N GLU A 78 -15.04 -13.35 5.86
CA GLU A 78 -14.58 -14.35 4.87
C GLU A 78 -15.15 -14.12 3.48
N ILE A 79 -16.30 -13.43 3.42
CA ILE A 79 -17.06 -13.16 2.20
C ILE A 79 -16.48 -11.91 1.52
N LYS A 80 -16.05 -12.05 0.26
CA LYS A 80 -15.40 -10.97 -0.50
C LYS A 80 -16.27 -9.72 -0.62
N GLU A 81 -17.57 -9.88 -0.87
CA GLU A 81 -18.50 -8.77 -1.07
C GLU A 81 -18.68 -7.95 0.22
N VAL A 82 -18.61 -8.61 1.38
CA VAL A 82 -18.69 -7.92 2.68
C VAL A 82 -17.42 -7.10 2.93
N ILE A 83 -16.26 -7.65 2.56
CA ILE A 83 -14.97 -6.95 2.66
C ILE A 83 -14.98 -5.70 1.76
N GLU A 84 -15.40 -5.85 0.51
CA GLU A 84 -15.47 -4.76 -0.48
C GLU A 84 -16.36 -3.60 0.02
N ASN A 85 -17.56 -3.92 0.50
CA ASN A 85 -18.49 -2.91 1.01
C ASN A 85 -17.98 -2.22 2.28
N LYS A 86 -17.31 -2.96 3.18
CA LYS A 86 -16.77 -2.38 4.42
C LYS A 86 -15.55 -1.49 4.18
N ILE A 87 -14.70 -1.85 3.21
CA ILE A 87 -13.51 -1.05 2.88
C ILE A 87 -13.88 0.14 1.99
N GLY A 88 -14.83 -0.03 1.06
CA GLY A 88 -15.25 1.03 0.14
C GLY A 88 -14.20 1.40 -0.90
N GLY A 89 -13.35 0.44 -1.30
CA GLY A 89 -12.16 0.66 -2.15
C GLY A 89 -12.23 0.07 -3.56
N GLY A 90 -13.42 -0.33 -4.02
CA GLY A 90 -13.62 -1.06 -5.27
C GLY A 90 -13.71 -2.58 -5.05
N LEU A 91 -13.39 -3.34 -6.10
CA LEU A 91 -13.34 -4.81 -6.04
C LEU A 91 -12.16 -5.30 -5.20
N ILE A 92 -12.25 -6.50 -4.65
CA ILE A 92 -11.17 -7.05 -3.82
C ILE A 92 -9.83 -7.16 -4.55
N GLU A 93 -9.86 -7.39 -5.87
CA GLU A 93 -8.67 -7.40 -6.72
C GLU A 93 -8.02 -6.02 -6.83
N GLU A 94 -8.80 -4.93 -6.88
CA GLU A 94 -8.26 -3.57 -6.87
C GLU A 94 -7.63 -3.24 -5.52
N ILE A 95 -8.23 -3.73 -4.43
CA ILE A 95 -7.69 -3.55 -3.07
C ILE A 95 -6.34 -4.27 -2.92
N VAL A 96 -6.17 -5.45 -3.53
CA VAL A 96 -4.88 -6.16 -3.55
C VAL A 96 -3.81 -5.34 -4.27
N VAL A 97 -4.16 -4.78 -5.43
CA VAL A 97 -3.26 -3.91 -6.21
C VAL A 97 -2.89 -2.67 -5.40
N GLN A 98 -3.87 -1.98 -4.80
CA GLN A 98 -3.62 -0.84 -3.92
C GLN A 98 -2.71 -1.19 -2.74
N ALA A 99 -2.89 -2.35 -2.11
CA ALA A 99 -2.03 -2.78 -0.99
C ALA A 99 -0.58 -3.02 -1.43
N ASN A 100 -0.37 -3.55 -2.64
CA ASN A 100 0.95 -3.70 -3.21
C ASN A 100 1.58 -2.35 -3.60
N ASP A 101 0.79 -1.47 -4.22
CA ASP A 101 1.26 -0.14 -4.62
C ASP A 101 1.64 0.69 -3.39
N GLU A 102 0.89 0.59 -2.29
CA GLU A 102 1.24 1.21 -1.01
C GLU A 102 2.56 0.68 -0.46
N LEU A 103 2.81 -0.63 -0.54
CA LEU A 103 4.09 -1.22 -0.12
C LEU A 103 5.25 -0.73 -1.00
N ALA A 104 5.04 -0.59 -2.31
CA ALA A 104 6.03 -0.03 -3.23
C ALA A 104 6.30 1.44 -2.92
N LEU A 105 5.24 2.25 -2.75
CA LEU A 105 5.32 3.65 -2.36
C LEU A 105 6.07 3.81 -1.03
N ALA A 106 5.80 2.98 -0.03
CA ALA A 106 6.52 3.03 1.23
C ALA A 106 8.03 2.81 1.05
N LYS A 107 8.45 1.94 0.11
CA LYS A 107 9.89 1.73 -0.20
C LYS A 107 10.52 2.95 -0.85
N ASP A 108 9.80 3.59 -1.76
CA ASP A 108 10.26 4.80 -2.44
C ASP A 108 10.34 5.97 -1.46
N LEU A 109 9.30 6.19 -0.66
CA LEU A 109 9.24 7.23 0.37
C LEU A 109 10.28 7.02 1.48
N SER A 110 10.59 5.77 1.81
CA SER A 110 11.69 5.46 2.72
C SER A 110 13.04 5.92 2.18
N SER A 111 13.22 5.85 0.86
CA SER A 111 14.45 6.29 0.19
C SER A 111 14.51 7.82 0.08
N LEU A 112 13.36 8.45 -0.18
CA LEU A 112 13.21 9.91 -0.30
C LEU A 112 13.14 10.64 1.05
N LYS A 113 12.90 9.92 2.15
CA LYS A 113 12.75 10.47 3.52
C LYS A 113 11.79 11.66 3.60
N ALA A 114 10.59 11.49 3.07
CA ALA A 114 9.57 12.55 2.98
C ALA A 114 9.08 13.14 4.33
N TRP A 115 9.58 12.64 5.46
CA TRP A 115 9.32 13.19 6.81
C TRP A 115 10.35 14.22 7.26
N GLU A 116 11.43 14.43 6.52
CA GLU A 116 12.39 15.49 6.79
C GLU A 116 11.81 16.86 6.39
N GLU A 117 12.43 17.93 6.90
CA GLU A 117 12.03 19.30 6.51
C GLU A 117 12.29 19.54 5.02
N LEU A 118 11.61 20.55 4.48
CA LEU A 118 11.74 20.92 3.07
C LEU A 118 13.21 21.22 2.71
N GLU A 119 13.75 20.47 1.75
CA GLU A 119 15.15 20.60 1.30
C GLU A 119 15.44 21.98 0.71
N GLU A 120 14.52 22.51 -0.11
CA GLU A 120 14.63 23.82 -0.74
C GLU A 120 13.40 24.67 -0.44
N LYS A 121 13.60 25.77 0.30
CA LYS A 121 12.54 26.75 0.54
C LYS A 121 12.23 27.50 -0.75
N PRO A 122 10.94 27.77 -1.04
CA PRO A 122 10.57 28.53 -2.24
C PRO A 122 11.19 29.94 -2.20
N LEU A 123 11.51 30.47 -3.38
CA LEU A 123 11.86 31.88 -3.54
C LEU A 123 10.67 32.77 -3.15
N ASP A 124 10.96 34.01 -2.77
CA ASP A 124 9.94 34.95 -2.30
C ASP A 124 8.90 35.32 -3.38
N ASP A 125 9.22 35.20 -4.66
CA ASP A 125 8.33 35.47 -5.79
C ASP A 125 7.56 34.21 -6.26
N GLN A 126 7.96 33.03 -5.80
CA GLN A 126 7.26 31.78 -6.08
C GLN A 126 5.91 31.76 -5.34
N TRP A 127 4.89 31.16 -5.97
CA TRP A 127 3.51 31.07 -5.43
C TRP A 127 2.79 32.43 -5.27
N VAL A 128 3.25 33.48 -5.94
CA VAL A 128 2.55 34.77 -6.06
C VAL A 128 1.66 34.76 -7.31
N TYR A 129 0.34 34.82 -7.10
CA TYR A 129 -0.62 34.84 -8.20
C TYR A 129 -1.22 36.24 -8.37
N PHE A 130 -1.20 36.76 -9.60
CA PHE A 130 -1.81 38.05 -9.95
C PHE A 130 -1.32 39.23 -9.08
N GLY A 131 -0.04 39.22 -8.67
CA GLY A 131 0.56 40.26 -7.85
C GLY A 131 0.11 40.27 -6.38
N LYS A 132 -0.58 39.21 -5.92
CA LYS A 132 -0.97 39.03 -4.53
C LYS A 132 -0.29 37.78 -3.96
N LYS A 133 0.49 37.96 -2.90
CA LYS A 133 0.88 36.82 -2.06
C LYS A 133 -0.37 36.29 -1.36
N ILE A 134 -0.53 34.97 -1.36
CA ILE A 134 -1.49 34.31 -0.48
C ILE A 134 -0.94 34.56 0.93
N ASN A 135 -1.64 35.37 1.73
CA ASN A 135 -1.18 35.76 3.06
C ASN A 135 -0.91 34.49 3.91
N GLU A 136 0.24 34.46 4.58
CA GLU A 136 0.50 33.57 5.71
C GLU A 136 -0.44 33.87 6.88
#